data_AF-F0YJW1-F1
#
_entry.id   AF-F0YJW1-F1
#
_cell.length_a   1.000
_cell.length_b   1.000
_cell.length_c   1.000
_cell.angle_alpha   90.00
_cell.angle_beta   90.00
_cell.angle_gamma   90.00
#
_symmetry.space_group_name_H-M   'P 1'
#
loop_
_entity.id
_entity.type
_entity.pdbx_description
1 polymer ?
#
loop_
_entity_poly.entity_id
_entity_poly.type
_entity_poly.pdbx_seq_one_letter_code
_entity_poly.pdbx_strand_id
1 'polypeptide(L)'
;VCPVGHYCEEGSIAPTQCPPGTASNARGLHAESECAACPGGFICPESGMCAECLPGYVCLGETRSATPSDRWLDRGYECPAGSYCPSGS
;
A
#
# COMPACT_ATOMS: atom_id res chain seq x y z
N VAL A 1 16.39 -13.89 5.27
CA VAL A 1 15.94 -12.56 4.82
C VAL A 1 14.60 -12.73 4.13
N CYS A 2 13.57 -12.11 4.67
CA CYS A 2 12.21 -12.16 4.11
C CYS A 2 12.10 -11.22 2.89
N PRO A 3 11.42 -11.64 1.82
CA PRO A 3 11.21 -10.79 0.66
C PRO A 3 10.29 -9.62 0.98
N VAL A 4 10.31 -8.62 0.10
CA VAL A 4 9.41 -7.46 0.14
C VAL A 4 7.96 -7.97 0.16
N GLY A 5 7.13 -7.36 1.00
CA GLY A 5 5.75 -7.77 1.20
C GLY A 5 5.51 -8.95 2.13
N HIS A 6 6.57 -9.49 2.71
CA HIS A 6 6.48 -10.60 3.65
C HIS A 6 7.31 -10.31 4.91
N TYR A 7 6.84 -10.81 6.04
CA TYR A 7 7.56 -10.87 7.29
C TYR A 7 7.81 -12.32 7.67
N CYS A 8 8.91 -12.60 8.37
CA CYS A 8 9.13 -13.94 8.95
C CYS A 8 9.35 -13.76 10.45
N GLU A 9 8.51 -14.37 11.27
CA GLU A 9 8.65 -14.32 12.72
C GLU A 9 10.07 -14.70 13.17
N GLU A 10 10.52 -14.17 14.31
CA GLU A 10 11.85 -14.45 14.82
C GLU A 10 12.04 -15.97 15.04
N GLY A 11 12.94 -16.57 14.25
CA GLY A 11 13.17 -18.03 14.21
C GLY A 11 12.37 -18.79 13.14
N SER A 12 11.46 -18.13 12.42
CA SER A 12 10.76 -18.68 11.26
C SER A 12 11.51 -18.38 9.96
N ILE A 13 11.61 -19.39 9.10
CA ILE A 13 12.17 -19.27 7.74
C ILE A 13 11.04 -19.08 6.72
N ALA A 14 9.79 -19.28 7.14
CA ALA A 14 8.62 -19.18 6.28
C ALA A 14 8.20 -17.71 6.17
N PRO A 15 8.18 -17.12 4.95
CA PRO A 15 7.68 -15.78 4.74
C PRO A 15 6.16 -15.76 4.81
N THR A 16 5.61 -14.95 5.71
CA THR A 16 4.19 -14.67 5.87
C THR A 16 3.84 -13.35 5.18
N GLN A 17 2.78 -13.31 4.36
CA GLN A 17 2.37 -12.06 3.72
C GLN A 17 1.87 -11.04 4.75
N CYS A 18 2.20 -9.78 4.51
CA CYS A 18 1.60 -8.68 5.27
C CYS A 18 0.06 -8.66 5.10
N PRO A 19 -0.68 -8.25 6.13
CA PRO A 19 -2.14 -8.16 6.04
C PRO A 19 -2.60 -7.15 4.97
N PRO A 20 -3.78 -7.37 4.36
CA PRO A 20 -4.29 -6.52 3.29
C PRO A 20 -4.45 -5.06 3.75
N GLY A 21 -3.95 -4.12 2.94
CA GLY A 21 -3.87 -2.69 3.29
C GLY A 21 -2.51 -2.27 3.86
N THR A 22 -1.63 -3.22 4.17
CA THR A 22 -0.24 -2.98 4.55
C THR A 22 0.72 -3.65 3.56
N ALA A 23 1.91 -3.10 3.48
CA ALA A 23 2.98 -3.60 2.65
C ALA A 23 4.32 -3.46 3.37
N SER A 24 5.21 -4.38 3.03
CA SER A 24 6.58 -4.33 3.52
C SER A 24 7.41 -3.70 2.41
N ASN A 25 7.81 -2.44 2.55
CA ASN A 25 8.72 -1.78 1.62
C ASN A 25 10.20 -2.17 1.87
N ALA A 26 10.48 -2.72 3.06
CA ALA A 26 11.79 -3.20 3.45
C ALA A 26 11.89 -4.72 3.34
N ARG A 27 13.08 -5.23 3.00
CA ARG A 27 13.38 -6.68 3.10
C ARG A 27 13.75 -7.01 4.54
N GLY A 28 13.39 -8.21 4.98
CA GLY A 28 13.78 -8.73 6.29
C GLY A 28 12.95 -8.19 7.45
N LEU A 29 11.63 -8.07 7.27
CA LEU A 29 10.75 -7.90 8.43
C LEU A 29 10.73 -9.18 9.27
N HIS A 30 10.68 -8.99 10.57
CA HIS A 30 10.62 -10.03 11.58
C HIS A 30 9.23 -10.14 12.23
N ALA A 31 8.34 -9.17 12.03
CA ALA A 31 7.00 -9.19 12.61
C ALA A 31 5.94 -8.57 11.70
N GLU A 32 4.67 -8.97 11.90
CA GLU A 32 3.51 -8.33 11.28
C GLU A 32 3.45 -6.83 11.60
N SER A 33 3.83 -6.46 12.83
CA SER A 33 3.86 -5.06 13.29
C SER A 33 4.85 -4.18 12.51
N GLU A 34 5.77 -4.78 11.77
CA GLU A 34 6.68 -4.04 10.88
C GLU A 34 6.07 -3.80 9.50
N CYS A 35 4.94 -4.44 9.16
CA CYS A 35 4.18 -4.15 7.96
C CYS A 35 3.60 -2.74 8.06
N ALA A 36 4.10 -1.84 7.22
CA ALA A 36 3.65 -0.45 7.20
C ALA A 36 2.46 -0.30 6.25
N ALA A 37 1.57 0.65 6.55
CA ALA A 37 0.58 1.08 5.58
C ALA A 37 1.26 1.64 4.31
N CYS A 38 0.63 1.42 3.15
CA CYS A 38 1.00 2.14 1.93
C CYS A 38 0.97 3.65 2.20
N PRO A 39 2.06 4.41 1.95
CA PRO A 39 2.05 5.86 2.10
C PRO A 39 1.08 6.51 1.11
N GLY A 40 0.69 7.76 1.37
CA GLY A 40 -0.08 8.56 0.42
C GLY A 40 0.61 8.61 -0.96
N GLY A 41 -0.19 8.53 -2.02
CA GLY A 41 0.29 8.31 -3.39
C GLY A 41 0.49 6.83 -3.76
N PHE A 42 0.40 5.91 -2.79
CA PHE A 42 0.53 4.48 -3.06
C PHE A 42 -0.73 3.71 -2.67
N ILE A 43 -0.95 2.63 -3.40
CA ILE A 43 -2.05 1.70 -3.25
C ILE A 43 -1.48 0.32 -2.93
N CYS A 44 -2.22 -0.46 -2.15
CA CYS A 44 -1.91 -1.83 -1.77
C CYS A 44 -2.94 -2.75 -2.43
N PRO A 45 -2.89 -2.99 -3.76
CA PRO A 45 -3.89 -3.79 -4.48
C PRO A 45 -3.79 -5.27 -4.10
N GLU A 46 -2.59 -5.71 -3.71
CA GLU A 46 -2.28 -7.06 -3.27
C GLU A 46 -1.52 -7.02 -1.95
N SER A 47 -1.72 -8.03 -1.11
CA SER A 47 -1.10 -8.14 0.22
C SER A 47 0.43 -8.13 0.12
N GLY A 48 1.06 -7.13 0.74
CA GLY A 48 2.51 -6.99 0.76
C GLY A 48 3.11 -6.08 -0.32
N MET A 49 2.35 -5.56 -1.27
CA MET A 49 2.92 -4.74 -2.36
C MET A 49 2.30 -3.35 -2.42
N CYS A 50 3.15 -2.32 -2.39
CA CYS A 50 2.77 -0.95 -2.75
C CYS A 50 2.92 -0.76 -4.26
N ALA A 51 1.86 -0.29 -4.93
CA ALA A 51 1.91 0.22 -6.29
C ALA A 51 1.55 1.72 -6.28
N GLU A 52 1.97 2.46 -7.30
CA GLU A 52 1.62 3.87 -7.45
C GLU A 52 0.14 4.07 -7.79
N CYS A 53 -0.46 5.14 -7.25
CA CYS A 53 -1.84 5.55 -7.57
C CYS A 53 -1.95 5.94 -9.06
N LEU A 54 -3.08 5.60 -9.70
CA LEU A 54 -3.31 5.96 -11.10
C LEU A 54 -3.38 7.49 -11.27
N PRO A 55 -2.89 8.04 -12.38
CA PRO A 55 -3.04 9.45 -12.67
C PRO A 55 -4.52 9.83 -12.77
N GLY A 56 -4.85 11.02 -12.28
CA GLY A 56 -6.25 11.48 -12.18
C GLY A 56 -6.96 11.06 -10.89
N TYR A 57 -6.29 10.35 -9.98
CA TYR A 57 -6.80 10.02 -8.66
C TYR A 57 -5.79 10.41 -7.57
N VAL A 58 -6.31 10.60 -6.35
CA VAL A 58 -5.52 10.91 -5.16
C VAL A 58 -5.71 9.79 -4.14
N CYS A 59 -4.61 9.20 -3.71
CA CYS A 59 -4.61 8.08 -2.77
C CYS A 59 -4.03 8.54 -1.42
N LEU A 60 -4.81 8.49 -0.34
CA LEU A 60 -4.40 8.96 0.99
C LEU A 60 -3.61 7.91 1.81
N GLY A 61 -3.35 6.74 1.24
CA GLY A 61 -2.71 5.60 1.89
C GLY A 61 -3.72 4.56 2.39
N GLU A 62 -3.25 3.34 2.68
CA GLU A 62 -4.10 2.19 3.08
C GLU A 62 -5.20 1.82 2.05
N THR A 63 -5.15 2.37 0.84
CA THR A 63 -6.13 2.09 -0.20
C THR A 63 -5.77 0.84 -0.97
N ARG A 64 -6.78 0.08 -1.41
CA ARG A 64 -6.60 -1.11 -2.26
C ARG A 64 -7.01 -0.84 -3.70
N SER A 65 -7.62 0.32 -3.96
CA SER A 65 -8.14 0.68 -5.26
C SER A 65 -7.28 1.75 -5.90
N ALA A 66 -6.86 1.51 -7.14
CA ALA A 66 -6.14 2.48 -7.94
C ALA A 66 -7.03 3.63 -8.41
N THR A 67 -8.35 3.43 -8.38
CA THR A 67 -9.37 4.41 -8.78
C THR A 67 -10.34 4.64 -7.63
N PRO A 68 -9.89 5.24 -6.52
CA PRO A 68 -10.73 5.46 -5.35
C PRO A 68 -11.85 6.46 -5.67
N SER A 69 -13.09 6.07 -5.38
CA SER A 69 -14.28 6.92 -5.57
C SER A 69 -14.73 7.61 -4.29
N ASP A 70 -14.42 7.02 -3.12
CA ASP A 70 -14.85 7.54 -1.83
C ASP A 70 -13.68 7.77 -0.88
N ARG A 71 -13.60 9.00 -0.34
CA ARG A 71 -12.51 9.41 0.54
C ARG A 71 -12.46 8.61 1.85
N TRP A 72 -13.60 8.12 2.32
CA TRP A 72 -13.70 7.40 3.59
C TRP A 72 -13.55 5.90 3.40
N LEU A 73 -14.16 5.35 2.35
CA LEU A 73 -14.18 3.92 2.08
C LEU A 73 -12.89 3.44 1.39
N ASP A 74 -12.50 4.14 0.33
CA ASP A 74 -11.33 3.80 -0.49
C ASP A 74 -10.10 4.61 -0.10
N ARG A 75 -10.17 5.41 0.98
CA ARG A 75 -9.05 6.25 1.45
C ARG A 75 -8.43 7.06 0.28
N GLY A 76 -9.26 7.58 -0.60
CA GLY A 76 -8.80 8.30 -1.79
C GLY A 76 -9.96 8.95 -2.54
N TYR A 77 -9.67 9.77 -3.54
CA TYR A 77 -10.71 10.49 -4.28
C TYR A 77 -10.26 10.82 -5.71
N GLU A 78 -11.21 11.10 -6.60
CA GLU A 78 -10.91 11.56 -7.95
C GLU A 78 -10.28 12.97 -7.94
N CYS A 79 -9.31 13.19 -8.82
CA CYS A 79 -8.67 14.49 -8.95
C CYS A 79 -9.70 15.53 -9.42
N PRO A 80 -9.88 16.65 -8.69
CA PRO A 80 -10.89 17.64 -9.04
C PRO A 80 -10.62 18.28 -10.41
N ALA A 81 -11.68 18.56 -11.15
CA ALA A 81 -11.60 19.13 -12.49
C ALA A 81 -10.80 20.45 -12.48
N GLY A 82 -9.79 20.54 -13.36
CA GLY A 82 -8.89 21.68 -13.44
C GLY A 82 -7.59 21.56 -12.62
N SER A 83 -7.42 20.46 -11.88
CA SER A 83 -6.14 20.10 -11.24
C SER A 83 -5.39 19.03 -12.03
N TYR A 84 -4.06 19.00 -11.91
CA TYR A 84 -3.21 17.95 -12.49
C TYR A 84 -2.66 17.07 -11.38
N CYS A 85 -3.19 15.86 -11.26
CA CYS A 85 -2.71 14.84 -10.34
C CYS A 85 -1.93 13.77 -11.13
N PRO A 86 -0.58 13.81 -11.15
CA PRO A 86 0.24 12.75 -11.74
C PRO A 86 0.16 11.46 -10.92
N SER A 87 0.75 10.37 -11.43
CA SER A 87 0.86 9.10 -10.71
C SER A 87 1.45 9.32 -9.30
N GLY A 88 0.78 8.76 -8.31
CA GLY A 88 1.19 8.87 -6.90
C GLY A 88 0.89 10.18 -6.19
N SER A 89 -0.20 10.85 -6.57
CA SER A 89 -0.74 12.03 -5.86
C SER A 89 -1.67 11.69 -4.70
#